data_AF-A0A0W8I1W6-F1
#
_entry.id   AF-A0A0W8I1W6-F1
#
_cell.length_a   1.000
_cell.length_b   1.000
_cell.length_c   1.000
_cell.angle_alpha   90.00
_cell.angle_beta   90.00
_cell.angle_gamma   90.00
#
_symmetry.space_group_name_H-M   'P 1'
#
loop_
_entity.id
_entity.type
_entity.pdbx_description
1 polymer ?
#
loop_
_entity_poly.entity_id
_entity_poly.type
_entity_poly.pdbx_seq_one_letter_code
_entity_poly.pdbx_strand_id
1 'polypeptide(L)'
;MTVVFGGAEFPAYVIDDETLREELLDEEETREWVEETPQDPHAVALLRMLGELDAALRAGLDRLHEREPGTSAWATAAVRLAHVHHWRGELAEAHELLDAAEEVLAGDEARTALVHQHRAKALFDEGRYAEAHAAALRALRLRERAGDPGLVASTRQTLERIARELPG
;
A
#
# COMPACT_ATOMS: atom_id res chain seq x y z
N MET A 1 -14.16 -14.62 0.27
CA MET A 1 -14.33 -14.09 1.64
C MET A 1 -13.46 -12.86 1.71
N THR A 2 -14.08 -11.69 1.87
CA THR A 2 -13.36 -10.40 1.91
C THR A 2 -12.49 -10.35 3.16
N VAL A 3 -11.20 -10.06 2.98
CA VAL A 3 -10.27 -9.92 4.10
C VAL A 3 -10.46 -8.53 4.71
N VAL A 4 -10.74 -8.49 6.00
CA VAL A 4 -10.82 -7.24 6.76
C VAL A 4 -9.46 -6.99 7.41
N PHE A 5 -8.93 -5.79 7.20
CA PHE A 5 -7.71 -5.29 7.83
C PHE A 5 -8.11 -4.29 8.93
N GLY A 6 -7.30 -4.19 9.99
CA GLY A 6 -7.61 -3.31 11.13
C GLY A 6 -8.70 -3.87 12.04
N GLY A 7 -9.50 -2.98 12.64
CA GLY A 7 -10.61 -3.31 13.53
C GLY A 7 -10.21 -3.62 14.99
N ALA A 8 -8.94 -3.42 15.34
CA ALA A 8 -8.45 -3.56 16.71
C ALA A 8 -7.52 -2.39 17.10
N GLU A 9 -6.45 -2.17 16.34
CA GLU A 9 -5.46 -1.11 16.63
C GLU A 9 -5.72 0.18 15.85
N PHE A 10 -6.36 0.06 14.69
CA PHE A 10 -6.73 1.15 13.80
C PHE A 10 -8.05 0.79 13.08
N PRO A 11 -8.78 1.79 12.56
CA PRO A 11 -10.06 1.61 11.87
C PRO A 11 -10.02 0.53 10.78
N ALA A 12 -11.12 -0.20 10.66
CA ALA A 12 -11.21 -1.34 9.77
C ALA A 12 -11.43 -0.94 8.30
N TYR A 13 -10.81 -1.68 7.39
CA TYR A 13 -11.01 -1.50 5.94
C TYR A 13 -10.94 -2.84 5.21
N VAL A 14 -11.48 -2.84 3.99
CA VAL A 14 -11.38 -3.94 3.02
C VAL A 14 -10.63 -3.45 1.78
N ILE A 15 -10.31 -4.37 0.87
CA ILE A 15 -9.80 -4.00 -0.45
C ILE A 15 -10.91 -4.30 -1.44
N ASP A 16 -11.27 -3.30 -2.25
CA ASP A 16 -12.25 -3.45 -3.31
C ASP A 16 -11.73 -4.39 -4.41
N ASP A 17 -12.58 -5.31 -4.85
CA ASP A 17 -12.22 -6.36 -5.80
C ASP A 17 -11.95 -5.80 -7.21
N GLU A 18 -12.53 -4.64 -7.56
CA GLU A 18 -12.47 -4.09 -8.91
C GLU A 18 -11.35 -3.05 -9.07
N THR A 19 -11.18 -2.18 -8.08
CA THR A 19 -10.22 -1.07 -8.09
C THR A 19 -8.93 -1.41 -7.35
N LEU A 20 -8.91 -2.46 -6.52
CA LEU A 20 -7.80 -2.81 -5.64
C LEU A 20 -7.46 -1.73 -4.58
N ARG A 21 -8.31 -0.72 -4.43
CA ARG A 21 -8.18 0.34 -3.44
C ARG A 21 -8.78 -0.12 -2.11
N GLU A 22 -8.20 0.37 -1.03
CA GLU A 22 -8.75 0.15 0.31
C GLU A 22 -10.03 0.98 0.51
N GLU A 23 -11.06 0.37 1.10
CA GLU A 23 -12.33 1.01 1.45
C GLU A 23 -12.57 0.88 2.95
N LEU A 24 -12.78 2.02 3.63
CA LEU A 24 -13.07 2.06 5.06
C LEU A 24 -14.43 1.44 5.34
N LEU A 25 -14.54 0.69 6.43
CA LEU A 25 -15.83 0.17 6.89
C LEU A 25 -16.63 1.24 7.65
N ASP A 26 -15.95 2.19 8.27
CA ASP A 26 -16.55 3.34 8.97
C ASP A 26 -15.66 4.58 8.81
N GLU A 27 -16.11 5.55 8.01
CA GLU A 27 -15.37 6.80 7.79
C GLU A 27 -15.46 7.77 8.98
N GLU A 28 -16.54 7.74 9.76
CA GLU A 28 -16.72 8.65 10.91
C GLU A 28 -15.76 8.24 12.03
N GLU A 29 -15.76 6.95 12.38
CA GLU A 29 -14.78 6.36 13.31
C GLU A 29 -13.34 6.66 12.85
N THR A 30 -13.09 6.56 11.54
CA THR A 30 -11.76 6.80 11.00
C THR A 30 -11.32 8.26 11.15
N ARG A 31 -12.23 9.22 10.92
CA ARG A 31 -11.92 10.65 11.12
C ARG A 31 -11.57 10.94 12.58
N GLU A 32 -12.40 10.46 13.51
CA GLU A 32 -12.16 10.61 14.95
C GLU A 32 -10.80 10.03 15.36
N TRP A 33 -10.51 8.80 14.93
CA TRP A 33 -9.25 8.12 15.25
C TRP A 33 -8.02 8.89 14.74
N VAL A 34 -8.08 9.41 13.51
CA VAL A 34 -6.98 10.19 12.92
C VAL A 34 -6.78 11.52 13.65
N GLU A 35 -7.85 12.17 14.11
CA GLU A 35 -7.77 13.38 14.93
C GLU A 35 -7.10 13.14 16.29
N GLU A 36 -7.37 11.99 16.91
CA GLU A 36 -6.77 11.60 18.19
C GLU A 36 -5.32 11.11 18.07
N THR A 37 -4.95 10.55 16.91
CA THR A 37 -3.65 9.90 16.70
C THR A 37 -2.91 10.35 15.42
N PRO A 38 -2.77 11.66 15.15
CA PRO A 38 -2.24 12.15 13.86
C PRO A 38 -0.78 11.76 13.58
N GLN A 39 -0.02 11.42 14.61
CA GLN A 39 1.35 10.94 14.52
C GLN A 39 1.48 9.45 14.18
N ASP A 40 0.41 8.66 14.31
CA ASP A 40 0.47 7.23 14.04
C ASP A 40 0.81 6.96 12.56
N PRO A 41 1.67 5.98 12.23
CA PRO A 41 1.98 5.63 10.85
C PRO A 41 0.77 5.24 9.99
N HIS A 42 -0.32 4.75 10.59
CA HIS A 42 -1.55 4.41 9.87
C HIS A 42 -2.35 5.64 9.45
N ALA A 43 -2.18 6.79 10.11
CA ALA A 43 -2.90 8.02 9.78
C ALA A 43 -2.68 8.44 8.31
N VAL A 44 -1.48 8.21 7.75
CA VAL A 44 -1.20 8.48 6.32
C VAL A 44 -2.12 7.67 5.39
N ALA A 45 -2.31 6.38 5.69
CA ALA A 45 -3.15 5.50 4.89
C ALA A 45 -4.64 5.82 5.09
N LEU A 46 -5.06 6.11 6.33
CA LEU A 46 -6.44 6.41 6.67
C LEU A 46 -6.90 7.75 6.09
N LEU A 47 -6.08 8.80 6.18
CA LEU A 47 -6.34 10.09 5.50
C LEU A 47 -6.53 9.89 3.99
N ARG A 48 -5.71 9.03 3.38
CA ARG A 48 -5.84 8.71 1.96
C ARG A 48 -7.17 8.00 1.67
N MET A 49 -7.55 7.01 2.48
CA MET A 49 -8.80 6.28 2.32
C MET A 49 -10.04 7.16 2.57
N LEU A 50 -9.94 8.18 3.43
CA LEU A 50 -10.95 9.21 3.62
C LEU A 50 -11.08 10.19 2.43
N GLY A 51 -10.19 10.10 1.44
CA GLY A 51 -10.11 11.04 0.32
C GLY A 51 -9.40 12.35 0.63
N GLU A 52 -8.84 12.50 1.84
CA GLU A 52 -8.10 13.69 2.30
C GLU A 52 -6.66 13.67 1.76
N LEU A 53 -6.50 13.62 0.43
CA LEU A 53 -5.23 13.32 -0.23
C LEU A 53 -4.13 14.36 0.00
N ASP A 54 -4.47 15.63 0.21
CA ASP A 54 -3.50 16.67 0.57
C ASP A 54 -3.00 16.51 2.02
N ALA A 55 -3.89 16.14 2.93
CA ALA A 55 -3.51 15.85 4.31
C ALA A 55 -2.66 14.57 4.39
N ALA A 56 -3.02 13.54 3.63
CA ALA A 56 -2.24 12.31 3.52
C ALA A 56 -0.84 12.57 2.95
N LEU A 57 -0.73 13.42 1.92
CA LEU A 57 0.55 13.79 1.32
C LEU A 57 1.45 14.50 2.35
N ARG A 58 0.91 15.52 3.03
CA ARG A 58 1.65 16.25 4.06
C ARG A 58 2.11 15.33 5.19
N ALA A 59 1.21 14.51 5.72
CA ALA A 59 1.55 13.55 6.77
C ALA A 59 2.62 12.55 6.30
N GLY A 60 2.51 12.04 5.07
CA GLY A 60 3.48 11.11 4.49
C GLY A 60 4.88 11.73 4.32
N LEU A 61 4.96 12.97 3.84
CA LEU A 61 6.20 13.73 3.73
C LEU A 61 6.83 13.98 5.10
N ASP A 62 6.03 14.40 6.09
CA ASP A 62 6.49 14.60 7.46
C ASP A 62 7.08 13.31 8.03
N ARG A 63 6.37 12.17 7.89
CA ARG A 63 6.87 10.86 8.33
C ARG A 63 8.18 10.51 7.62
N LEU A 64 8.29 10.76 6.31
CA LEU A 64 9.51 10.46 5.57
C LEU A 64 10.69 11.31 6.07
N HIS A 65 10.49 12.61 6.29
CA HIS A 65 11.53 13.54 6.76
C HIS A 65 11.99 13.29 8.20
N GLU A 66 11.11 12.79 9.06
CA GLU A 66 11.44 12.39 10.44
C GLU A 66 12.38 11.17 10.52
N ARG A 67 12.59 10.46 9.40
CA ARG A 67 13.33 9.20 9.36
C ARG A 67 14.65 9.39 8.61
N GLU A 68 15.70 8.77 9.11
CA GLU A 68 17.01 8.80 8.47
C GLU A 68 16.96 8.07 7.11
N PRO A 69 17.34 8.73 5.99
CA PRO A 69 17.39 8.11 4.69
C PRO A 69 18.24 6.83 4.66
N GLY A 70 17.80 5.83 3.89
CA GLY A 70 18.51 4.54 3.80
C GLY A 70 18.19 3.55 4.93
N THR A 71 17.36 3.93 5.92
CA THR A 71 16.89 2.99 6.96
C THR A 71 15.61 2.26 6.53
N SER A 72 15.37 1.05 7.05
CA SER A 72 14.13 0.32 6.78
C SER A 72 12.87 1.07 7.24
N ALA A 73 13.00 1.92 8.27
CA ALA A 73 11.92 2.80 8.73
C ALA A 73 11.60 3.86 7.67
N TRP A 74 12.63 4.52 7.13
CA TRP A 74 12.48 5.46 6.02
C TRP A 74 11.86 4.80 4.79
N ALA A 75 12.34 3.62 4.39
CA ALA A 75 11.81 2.90 3.24
C ALA A 75 10.33 2.49 3.43
N THR A 76 9.95 2.05 4.63
CA THR A 76 8.54 1.76 4.93
C THR A 76 7.66 3.01 4.83
N ALA A 77 8.17 4.18 5.28
CA ALA A 77 7.46 5.44 5.10
C ALA A 77 7.38 5.86 3.63
N ALA A 78 8.45 5.66 2.85
CA ALA A 78 8.49 5.93 1.42
C ALA A 78 7.44 5.12 0.66
N VAL A 79 7.28 3.83 0.99
CA VAL A 79 6.23 2.99 0.39
C VAL A 79 4.81 3.50 0.71
N ARG A 80 4.57 3.96 1.94
CA ARG A 80 3.27 4.55 2.32
C ARG A 80 3.01 5.84 1.54
N LEU A 81 4.02 6.71 1.43
CA LEU A 81 3.94 7.94 0.65
C LEU A 81 3.76 7.67 -0.85
N ALA A 82 4.43 6.66 -1.41
CA ALA A 82 4.25 6.24 -2.80
C ALA A 82 2.79 5.87 -3.07
N HIS A 83 2.14 5.20 -2.13
CA HIS A 83 0.74 4.83 -2.27
C HIS A 83 -0.21 6.04 -2.14
N VAL A 84 0.21 7.14 -1.51
CA VAL A 84 -0.51 8.43 -1.56
C VAL A 84 -0.38 9.06 -2.94
N HIS A 85 0.84 9.16 -3.48
CA HIS A 85 1.09 9.66 -4.85
C HIS A 85 0.30 8.85 -5.90
N HIS A 86 0.27 7.52 -5.76
CA HIS A 86 -0.53 6.64 -6.61
C HIS A 86 -2.01 7.05 -6.62
N TRP A 87 -2.65 7.24 -5.46
CA TRP A 87 -4.06 7.64 -5.40
C TRP A 87 -4.33 9.05 -5.93
N ARG A 88 -3.31 9.92 -5.91
CA ARG A 88 -3.33 11.25 -6.53
C ARG A 88 -3.11 11.22 -8.05
N GLY A 89 -2.78 10.06 -8.63
CA GLY A 89 -2.42 9.92 -10.05
C GLY A 89 -0.98 10.35 -10.38
N GLU A 90 -0.17 10.63 -9.37
CA GLU A 90 1.23 11.04 -9.44
C GLU A 90 2.11 9.77 -9.54
N LEU A 91 1.96 9.04 -10.66
CA LEU A 91 2.50 7.69 -10.81
C LEU A 91 4.04 7.65 -10.94
N ALA A 92 4.65 8.70 -11.49
CA ALA A 92 6.11 8.79 -11.60
C ALA A 92 6.75 8.86 -10.21
N GLU A 93 6.24 9.75 -9.36
CA GLU A 93 6.66 9.92 -7.96
C GLU A 93 6.41 8.66 -7.14
N ALA A 94 5.29 7.96 -7.38
CA ALA A 94 5.01 6.68 -6.75
C ALA A 94 6.07 5.64 -7.09
N HIS A 95 6.45 5.49 -8.37
CA HIS A 95 7.48 4.52 -8.78
C HIS A 95 8.87 4.88 -8.25
N GLU A 96 9.26 6.16 -8.29
CA GLU A 96 10.56 6.60 -7.76
C GLU A 96 10.72 6.25 -6.26
N LEU A 97 9.68 6.46 -5.46
CA LEU A 97 9.67 6.10 -4.05
C LEU A 97 9.69 4.58 -3.82
N LEU A 98 8.99 3.80 -4.65
CA LEU A 98 9.00 2.34 -4.55
C LEU A 98 10.36 1.74 -4.92
N ASP A 99 11.02 2.29 -5.94
CA ASP A 99 12.35 1.87 -6.37
C ASP A 99 13.39 2.18 -5.28
N ALA A 100 13.37 3.40 -4.72
CA ALA A 100 14.24 3.77 -3.60
C ALA A 100 14.00 2.91 -2.34
N ALA A 101 12.73 2.56 -2.06
CA ALA A 101 12.41 1.68 -0.95
C ALA A 101 12.88 0.23 -1.17
N GLU A 102 12.79 -0.29 -2.39
CA GLU A 102 13.26 -1.64 -2.73
C GLU A 102 14.76 -1.81 -2.47
N GLU A 103 15.57 -0.82 -2.86
CA GLU A 103 17.02 -0.83 -2.66
C GLU A 103 17.39 -0.98 -1.18
N VAL A 104 16.66 -0.28 -0.30
CA VAL A 104 16.88 -0.32 1.15
C VAL A 104 16.36 -1.62 1.77
N LEU A 105 15.31 -2.21 1.21
CA LEU A 105 14.59 -3.33 1.81
C LEU A 105 15.00 -4.71 1.26
N ALA A 106 15.89 -4.80 0.27
CA ALA A 106 16.24 -6.03 -0.44
C ALA A 106 16.64 -7.24 0.45
N GLY A 107 17.10 -7.01 1.68
CA GLY A 107 17.43 -8.08 2.65
C GLY A 107 16.27 -8.52 3.58
N ASP A 108 15.13 -7.84 3.52
CA ASP A 108 13.94 -8.08 4.33
C ASP A 108 12.80 -8.54 3.42
N GLU A 109 12.57 -9.86 3.35
CA GLU A 109 11.58 -10.45 2.44
C GLU A 109 10.18 -9.89 2.67
N ALA A 110 9.77 -9.73 3.94
CA ALA A 110 8.43 -9.25 4.29
C ALA A 110 8.20 -7.81 3.85
N ARG A 111 9.18 -6.92 4.10
CA ARG A 111 9.09 -5.52 3.67
C ARG A 111 9.30 -5.35 2.15
N THR A 112 10.11 -6.19 1.52
CA THR A 112 10.22 -6.21 0.05
C THR A 112 8.90 -6.60 -0.61
N ALA A 113 8.14 -7.52 0.00
CA ALA A 113 6.82 -7.88 -0.49
C ALA A 113 5.83 -6.70 -0.48
N LEU A 114 5.94 -5.81 0.51
CA LEU A 114 5.13 -4.59 0.59
C LEU A 114 5.38 -3.68 -0.62
N VAL A 115 6.64 -3.48 -1.00
CA VAL A 115 7.02 -2.68 -2.19
C VAL A 115 6.37 -3.26 -3.44
N HIS A 116 6.54 -4.56 -3.69
CA HIS A 116 6.00 -5.20 -4.89
C HIS A 116 4.47 -5.22 -4.91
N GLN A 117 3.80 -5.31 -3.76
CA GLN A 117 2.34 -5.22 -3.69
C GLN A 117 1.86 -3.85 -4.15
N HIS A 118 2.45 -2.76 -3.65
CA HIS A 118 2.03 -1.41 -4.04
C HIS A 118 2.42 -1.09 -5.48
N ARG A 119 3.57 -1.58 -5.96
CA ARG A 119 3.94 -1.50 -7.38
C ARG A 119 2.92 -2.19 -8.26
N ALA A 120 2.41 -3.36 -7.86
CA ALA A 120 1.38 -4.06 -8.63
C ALA A 120 0.08 -3.24 -8.76
N LYS A 121 -0.36 -2.59 -7.67
CA LYS A 121 -1.55 -1.72 -7.69
C LYS A 121 -1.34 -0.48 -8.59
N ALA A 122 -0.19 0.18 -8.50
CA ALA A 122 0.11 1.33 -9.36
C ALA A 122 0.16 0.95 -10.85
N LEU A 123 0.85 -0.14 -11.19
CA LEU A 123 0.92 -0.66 -12.56
C LEU A 123 -0.44 -1.10 -13.11
N PHE A 124 -1.33 -1.58 -12.23
CA PHE A 124 -2.70 -1.91 -12.60
C PHE A 124 -3.49 -0.66 -13.01
N ASP A 125 -3.42 0.42 -12.23
CA ASP A 125 -4.05 1.71 -12.58
C ASP A 125 -3.47 2.34 -13.85
N GLU A 126 -2.21 2.05 -14.20
CA GLU A 126 -1.57 2.43 -15.47
C GLU A 126 -2.00 1.59 -16.69
N GLY A 127 -2.77 0.52 -16.49
CA GLY A 127 -3.09 -0.45 -17.55
C GLY A 127 -1.92 -1.36 -17.96
N ARG A 128 -0.83 -1.37 -17.19
CA ARG A 128 0.38 -2.18 -17.44
C ARG A 128 0.23 -3.57 -16.82
N TYR A 129 -0.82 -4.29 -17.21
CA TYR A 129 -1.28 -5.50 -16.52
C TYR A 129 -0.26 -6.63 -16.46
N ALA A 130 0.56 -6.83 -17.51
CA ALA A 130 1.61 -7.86 -17.51
C ALA A 130 2.68 -7.59 -16.43
N GLU A 131 3.05 -6.32 -16.26
CA GLU A 131 4.03 -5.89 -15.26
C GLU A 131 3.43 -5.91 -13.85
N ALA A 132 2.17 -5.47 -13.72
CA ALA A 132 1.39 -5.58 -12.49
C ALA A 132 1.34 -7.03 -12.00
N HIS A 133 1.04 -7.98 -12.90
CA HIS A 133 1.01 -9.40 -12.60
C HIS A 133 2.37 -9.92 -12.13
N ALA A 134 3.46 -9.54 -12.81
CA ALA A 134 4.81 -9.93 -12.40
C ALA A 134 5.18 -9.38 -11.01
N ALA A 135 4.79 -8.14 -10.69
CA ALA A 135 4.99 -7.54 -9.38
C ALA A 135 4.16 -8.25 -8.29
N ALA A 136 2.88 -8.52 -8.54
CA ALA A 136 2.01 -9.24 -7.60
C ALA A 136 2.51 -10.68 -7.34
N LEU A 137 3.01 -11.38 -8.37
CA LEU A 137 3.64 -12.70 -8.20
C LEU A 137 4.90 -12.63 -7.34
N ARG A 138 5.71 -11.57 -7.45
CA ARG A 138 6.86 -11.36 -6.56
C ARG A 138 6.41 -11.15 -5.12
N ALA A 139 5.41 -10.29 -4.90
CA ALA A 139 4.85 -10.05 -3.57
C ALA A 139 4.29 -11.35 -2.95
N LEU A 140 3.57 -12.17 -3.73
CA LEU A 140 2.97 -13.41 -3.25
C LEU A 140 4.05 -14.38 -2.77
N ARG A 141 5.09 -14.62 -3.58
CA ARG A 141 6.18 -15.54 -3.23
C ARG A 141 6.88 -15.15 -1.93
N LEU A 142 7.08 -13.86 -1.69
CA LEU A 142 7.71 -13.36 -0.47
C LEU A 142 6.77 -13.49 0.74
N ARG A 143 5.48 -13.16 0.58
CA ARG A 143 4.46 -13.29 1.64
C ARG A 143 4.21 -14.73 2.04
N GLU A 144 4.23 -15.67 1.09
CA GLU A 144 4.09 -17.11 1.38
C GLU A 144 5.26 -17.65 2.23
N ARG A 145 6.46 -17.08 2.09
CA ARG A 145 7.62 -17.42 2.96
C ARG A 145 7.51 -16.78 4.34
N ALA A 146 7.05 -15.53 4.39
CA ALA A 146 6.87 -14.79 5.65
C ALA A 146 5.71 -15.31 6.51
N GLY A 147 4.69 -15.91 5.89
CA GLY A 147 3.62 -16.65 6.58
C GLY A 147 2.46 -15.80 7.09
N ASP A 148 2.21 -14.61 6.55
CA ASP A 148 1.03 -13.79 6.88
C ASP A 148 -0.17 -14.15 5.98
N PRO A 149 -1.21 -14.86 6.50
CA PRO A 149 -2.31 -15.33 5.67
C PRO A 149 -3.18 -14.20 5.11
N GLY A 150 -3.30 -13.07 5.82
CA GLY A 150 -4.10 -11.93 5.39
C GLY A 150 -3.44 -11.21 4.21
N LEU A 151 -2.13 -10.98 4.30
CA LEU A 151 -1.34 -10.41 3.20
C LEU A 151 -1.28 -11.35 1.99
N VAL A 152 -1.15 -12.66 2.20
CA VAL A 152 -1.23 -13.65 1.11
C VAL A 152 -2.59 -13.58 0.41
N ALA A 153 -3.68 -13.56 1.17
CA ALA A 153 -5.03 -13.48 0.60
C ALA A 153 -5.26 -12.16 -0.18
N SER A 154 -4.83 -11.01 0.33
CA SER A 154 -4.87 -9.74 -0.41
C SER A 154 -4.05 -9.76 -1.70
N THR A 155 -2.89 -10.42 -1.69
CA THR A 155 -2.09 -10.56 -2.92
C THR A 155 -2.79 -11.43 -3.96
N ARG A 156 -3.46 -12.51 -3.51
CA ARG A 156 -4.23 -13.38 -4.41
C ARG A 156 -5.42 -12.65 -5.02
N GLN A 157 -6.15 -11.87 -4.23
CA GLN A 157 -7.19 -10.97 -4.72
C GLN A 157 -6.65 -10.02 -5.80
N THR A 158 -5.47 -9.42 -5.57
CA THR A 158 -4.79 -8.57 -6.56
C THR A 158 -4.48 -9.33 -7.86
N LEU A 159 -3.92 -10.54 -7.76
CA LEU A 159 -3.63 -11.39 -8.92
C LEU A 159 -4.90 -11.78 -9.69
N GLU A 160 -5.95 -12.17 -8.98
CA GLU A 160 -7.25 -12.53 -9.58
C GLU A 160 -7.84 -11.36 -10.37
N ARG A 161 -7.77 -10.15 -9.82
CA ARG A 161 -8.24 -8.96 -10.52
C ARG A 161 -7.41 -8.61 -11.75
N ILE A 162 -6.08 -8.64 -11.63
CA ILE A 162 -5.16 -8.39 -12.76
C ILE A 162 -5.37 -9.42 -13.89
N ALA A 163 -5.59 -10.69 -13.53
CA ALA A 163 -5.75 -11.77 -14.50
C ALA A 163 -6.97 -11.57 -15.43
N ARG A 164 -8.00 -10.84 -15.00
CA ARG A 164 -9.16 -10.50 -15.83
C ARG A 164 -8.82 -9.58 -17.00
N GLU A 165 -7.70 -8.85 -16.92
CA GLU A 165 -7.25 -7.91 -17.95
C GLU A 165 -6.18 -8.49 -18.87
N LEU A 166 -5.63 -9.67 -18.53
CA LEU A 166 -4.63 -10.33 -19.34
C LEU A 166 -5.29 -11.12 -20.49
N PRO A 167 -4.70 -11.14 -21.70
CA PRO A 167 -5.16 -12.02 -22.75
C PRO A 167 -4.98 -13.49 -22.32
N GLY A 168 -6.02 -14.30 -22.54
CA GLY A 168 -6.02 -15.74 -22.27
C GLY A 168 -5.17 -16.56 -23.24
#